data_AF-A0A0M3JGN7-F1
#
_entry.id   AF-A0A0M3JGN7-F1
#
_cell.length_a   1.000
_cell.length_b   1.000
_cell.length_c   1.000
_cell.angle_alpha   90.00
_cell.angle_beta   90.00
_cell.angle_gamma   90.00
#
_symmetry.space_group_name_H-M   'P 1'
#
loop_
_entity.id
_entity.type
_entity.pdbx_description
1 polymer ?
#
loop_
_entity_poly.entity_id
_entity_poly.type
_entity_poly.pdbx_seq_one_letter_code
_entity_poly.pdbx_strand_id
1 'polypeptide(L)' 'MGVVPMAGTVGEGTTQGLDNLNARCAQYKKDGAQFAKWRCVHKISATTPSHMALVEIAEVSD' A
#
# COMPACT_ATOMS: atom_id res chain seq x y z
N MET A 1 -1.14 9.12 0.95
CA MET A 1 -0.49 8.68 2.19
C MET A 1 0.57 7.66 1.76
N GLY A 2 1.78 7.74 2.31
CA GLY A 2 2.98 7.07 1.79
C GLY A 2 3.28 5.73 2.46
N VAL A 3 4.53 5.27 2.33
CA VAL A 3 5.04 4.06 2.98
C VAL A 3 5.37 4.37 4.44
N VAL A 4 4.86 3.57 5.37
CA VAL A 4 5.22 3.58 6.80
C VAL A 4 6.01 2.32 7.16
N PRO A 5 6.99 2.41 8.07
CA PRO A 5 7.80 1.26 8.49
C PRO A 5 6.95 0.20 9.19
N MET A 6 7.12 -1.07 8.81
CA MET A 6 6.45 -2.20 9.47
C MET A 6 7.29 -2.70 10.65
N ALA A 7 6.72 -2.65 11.86
CA ALA A 7 7.39 -3.12 13.08
C ALA A 7 7.67 -4.63 13.00
N GLY A 8 8.89 -5.04 13.32
CA GLY A 8 9.32 -6.45 13.28
C GLY A 8 9.93 -6.91 11.95
N THR A 9 10.06 -6.04 10.95
CA THR A 9 10.69 -6.35 9.66
C THR A 9 12.00 -5.59 9.44
N VAL A 10 12.89 -6.13 8.62
CA VAL A 10 14.18 -5.50 8.28
C VAL A 10 14.01 -4.51 7.14
N GLY A 11 13.51 -3.32 7.46
CA GLY A 11 13.39 -2.21 6.50
C GLY A 11 12.29 -2.39 5.46
N GLU A 12 11.27 -3.18 5.76
CA GLU A 12 10.03 -3.25 4.97
C GLU A 12 9.04 -2.20 5.49
N GLY A 13 8.15 -1.76 4.61
CA GLY A 13 7.13 -0.78 4.95
C GLY A 13 5.81 -1.12 4.30
N THR A 14 4.72 -0.85 5.00
CA THR A 14 3.36 -0.95 4.47
C THR A 14 2.92 0.41 3.96
N THR A 15 2.10 0.46 2.90
CA THR A 15 1.58 1.73 2.40
C THR A 15 0.30 2.07 3.14
N GLN A 16 0.24 3.23 3.80
CA GLN A 16 -0.98 3.73 4.42
C GLN A 16 -1.81 4.53 3.40
N GLY A 17 -3.13 4.58 3.60
CA GLY A 17 -4.04 5.38 2.77
C GLY A 17 -5.36 4.73 2.38
N LEU A 18 -5.67 3.55 2.94
CA LEU A 18 -6.98 2.91 2.81
C LEU A 18 -8.05 3.67 3.61
N ASP A 19 -7.66 4.35 4.69
CA ASP A 19 -8.56 5.21 5.45
C ASP A 19 -9.16 6.29 4.55
N ASN A 20 -10.49 6.23 4.42
CA ASN A 20 -11.27 7.17 3.61
C ASN A 20 -10.95 7.14 2.09
N LEU A 21 -10.34 6.05 1.60
CA LEU A 21 -10.03 5.87 0.17
C LEU A 21 -11.32 5.90 -0.67
N ASN A 22 -12.41 5.29 -0.19
CA ASN A 22 -13.69 5.27 -0.89
C ASN A 22 -14.28 6.67 -1.12
N ALA A 23 -14.30 7.54 -0.10
CA ALA A 23 -14.83 8.90 -0.28
C ALA A 23 -13.94 9.73 -1.22
N ARG A 24 -12.62 9.53 -1.15
CA ARG A 24 -11.67 10.20 -2.05
C ARG A 24 -11.80 9.71 -3.49
N CYS A 25 -11.94 8.41 -3.71
CA CYS A 25 -12.20 7.83 -5.02
C CYS A 25 -13.54 8.32 -5.59
N ALA A 26 -14.59 8.44 -4.77
CA ALA A 26 -15.86 9.00 -5.19
C ALA A 26 -15.74 10.48 -5.62
N GLN A 27 -14.95 11.28 -4.91
CA GLN A 27 -14.67 12.66 -5.29
C GLN A 27 -13.81 12.72 -6.57
N TYR A 28 -12.74 11.93 -6.68
CA TYR A 28 -11.91 11.88 -7.88
C TYR A 28 -12.69 11.42 -9.12
N LYS A 29 -13.65 10.51 -8.95
CA LYS A 29 -14.55 10.09 -10.04
C LYS A 29 -15.48 11.22 -10.47
N LYS A 30 -16.01 12.01 -9.54
CA LYS A 30 -16.79 13.23 -9.84
C LYS A 30 -15.95 14.27 -10.57
N ASP A 31 -14.67 14.38 -10.20
CA ASP A 31 -13.71 15.31 -10.81
C ASP A 31 -13.12 14.79 -12.15
N GLY A 32 -13.56 13.61 -12.61
CA GLY A 32 -13.25 13.07 -13.94
C GLY A 32 -12.18 11.97 -14.00
N ALA A 33 -11.56 11.60 -12.88
CA ALA A 33 -10.57 10.52 -12.84
C ALA A 33 -11.21 9.16 -13.20
N GLN A 34 -10.53 8.39 -14.05
CA GLN A 34 -11.03 7.08 -14.53
C GLN A 34 -10.24 5.89 -13.98
N PHE A 35 -9.08 6.13 -13.38
CA PHE A 35 -8.26 5.08 -12.77
C PHE A 35 -7.58 5.63 -11.51
N ALA A 36 -7.27 4.74 -10.58
CA ALA A 36 -6.45 5.02 -9.41
C ALA A 36 -5.17 4.19 -9.50
N LYS A 37 -4.07 4.71 -8.94
CA LYS A 37 -2.80 3.99 -8.85
C LYS A 37 -2.38 3.92 -7.40
N TRP A 38 -2.18 2.70 -6.91
CA TRP A 38 -1.56 2.43 -5.63
C TRP A 38 -0.16 1.85 -5.85
N ARG A 39 0.84 2.32 -5.10
CA ARG A 39 2.22 1.85 -5.21
C ARG A 39 2.67 1.21 -3.91
N CYS A 40 2.97 -0.08 -3.97
CA CYS A 40 3.66 -0.80 -2.90
C CYS A 40 5.16 -0.83 -3.20
N VAL A 41 6.00 -0.77 -2.17
CA VAL A 41 7.47 -0.76 -2.32
C VAL A 41 8.03 -2.00 -1.63
N HIS A 42 8.68 -2.86 -2.41
CA HIS A 42 9.42 -4.01 -1.89
C HIS A 42 10.92 -3.80 -2.05
N LYS A 43 11.69 -4.27 -1.08
CA LYS A 43 13.15 -4.30 -1.15
C LYS A 43 13.60 -5.74 -1.38
N ILE A 44 14.43 -5.96 -2.40
CA ILE A 44 15.00 -7.28 -2.68
C ILE A 44 16.33 -7.41 -1.94
N SER A 45 16.45 -8.42 -1.09
CA SER A 45 17.67 -8.78 -0.37
C SER A 45 17.69 -10.27 -0.04
N ALA A 46 18.71 -10.76 0.67
CA ALA A 46 18.80 -12.17 1.06
C ALA A 46 17.60 -12.67 1.91
N THR A 47 16.90 -11.78 2.60
CA THR A 47 15.77 -12.11 3.48
C THR A 47 14.51 -11.29 3.20
N THR A 48 14.48 -10.50 2.12
CA THR A 48 13.32 -9.65 1.75
C THR A 48 13.03 -9.76 0.24
N PRO A 49 11.76 -9.70 -0.20
CA PRO A 49 10.57 -9.48 0.63
C PRO A 49 10.24 -10.70 1.50
N SER A 50 9.89 -10.45 2.77
CA SER A 50 9.48 -11.52 3.68
C SER A 50 8.09 -12.05 3.30
N HIS A 51 7.76 -13.27 3.73
CA HIS A 51 6.42 -13.82 3.50
C HIS A 51 5.33 -12.93 4.12
N MET A 52 5.58 -12.36 5.30
CA MET A 52 4.65 -11.42 5.96
C MET A 52 4.44 -10.14 5.14
N ALA A 53 5.50 -9.56 4.57
CA ALA A 53 5.37 -8.35 3.75
C ALA A 53 4.63 -8.63 2.43
N LEU A 54 4.72 -9.85 1.88
CA LEU A 54 3.94 -10.25 0.71
C LEU A 54 2.46 -10.43 1.04
N VAL A 55 2.14 -11.06 2.19
CA VAL A 55 0.75 -11.26 2.64
C VAL A 55 0.09 -9.94 2.97
N GLU A 56 0.72 -9.07 3.77
CA GLU A 56 0.16 -7.76 4.14
C GLU A 56 -0.14 -6.92 2.90
N ILE A 57 0.78 -6.86 1.93
CA ILE A 57 0.58 -6.06 0.73
C ILE A 57 -0.52 -6.65 -0.18
N ALA A 58 -0.72 -7.96 -0.17
CA ALA A 58 -1.85 -8.59 -0.84
C ALA A 58 -3.19 -8.28 -0.14
N GLU A 59 -3.22 -8.27 1.19
CA GLU A 59 -4.40 -7.94 2.01
C GLU A 59 -4.74 -6.45 2.01
N VAL A 60 -3.79 -5.55 1.65
CA VAL A 60 -4.05 -4.12 1.44
C VAL A 60 -5.01 -3.85 0.25
N SER A 61 -5.48 -4.88 -0.45
CA SER A 61 -6.53 -4.78 -1.48
C SER A 61 -7.91 -5.10 -0.89
N ASP A 62 -8.62 -4.05 -0.45
CA ASP A 62 -10.01 -4.02 0.09
C ASP A 62 -10.26 -4.66 1.47
#